data_AF-A0A9P5G392-F1
#
_entry.id   AF-A0A9P5G392-F1
#
_cell.length_a   1.000
_cell.length_b   1.000
_cell.length_c   1.000
_cell.angle_alpha   90.00
_cell.angle_beta   90.00
_cell.angle_gamma   90.00
#
_symmetry.space_group_name_H-M   'P 1'
#
loop_
_entity.id
_entity.type
_entity.pdbx_description
1 polymer ?
#
loop_
_entity_poly.entity_id
_entity_poly.type
_entity_poly.pdbx_seq_one_letter_code
_entity_poly.pdbx_strand_id
1 'polypeptide(L)'
;MHLLEKQFTEVDNTKFLGQLELAYDGLLKANMVNRSRQRQLLSHCIVVWDSLQIFAEEFEDQVNQYMIKNGKQPESFLVKGENGKSTSIPAFPISSWTMMRKVQIMIWVVLLGFELDIYKIWEYGYMYRYAAYLVMTQASHLQRTLNYLEQTALGIANNKIKVHVPKNKTGKAANQSAIKKTVLSELQQSIQYITTLATEADAVHYLCNANKHLSEAAVLAGYTSRPETMTAHTSPELLYGLRMKPFSSVGVPEQPGFERMVRTTPPATPEETLALIKEKLAKAKRSSDWCKNLLDRFGPAVIEANTELKHIRRSAIGISVSSSMLEKFANNKFTGKETTPPTVSIERKSYHWFFPVLTFRAAPAKK
;
A
#
# COMPACT_ATOMS: atom_id res chain seq x y z
N MET A 1 11.56 -15.27 24.20
CA MET A 1 10.44 -16.05 24.75
C MET A 1 10.51 -16.19 26.27
N HIS A 2 11.60 -16.70 26.86
CA HIS A 2 11.69 -16.93 28.31
C HIS A 2 11.60 -15.68 29.24
N LEU A 3 11.87 -14.47 28.74
CA LEU A 3 11.71 -13.22 29.51
C LEU A 3 10.29 -12.66 29.47
N LEU A 4 9.48 -13.04 28.48
CA LEU A 4 8.06 -12.70 28.41
C LEU A 4 7.23 -13.63 29.32
N GLU A 5 7.62 -14.90 29.45
CA GLU A 5 6.89 -15.89 30.27
C GLU A 5 6.89 -15.60 31.78
N LYS A 6 7.94 -14.97 32.33
CA LYS A 6 8.06 -14.76 33.78
C LYS A 6 7.51 -13.43 34.31
N GLN A 7 7.19 -12.47 33.44
CA GLN A 7 6.65 -11.16 33.85
C GLN A 7 5.18 -10.95 33.48
N PHE A 8 4.60 -11.86 32.68
CA PHE A 8 3.22 -11.82 32.21
C PHE A 8 2.40 -13.06 32.62
N THR A 9 2.66 -13.65 33.78
CA THR A 9 1.76 -14.71 34.30
C THR A 9 0.33 -14.20 34.57
N GLU A 10 0.14 -12.89 34.65
CA GLU A 10 -1.17 -12.23 34.86
C GLU A 10 -1.86 -11.75 33.57
N VAL A 11 -1.17 -11.77 32.41
CA VAL A 11 -1.76 -11.37 31.12
C VAL A 11 -1.81 -12.59 30.21
N ASP A 12 -3.02 -13.04 29.88
CA ASP A 12 -3.21 -14.18 28.99
C ASP A 12 -2.81 -13.81 27.55
N ASN A 13 -1.66 -14.32 27.12
CA ASN A 13 -1.14 -14.13 25.77
C ASN A 13 -1.43 -15.34 24.84
N THR A 14 -2.07 -16.40 25.35
CA THR A 14 -2.21 -17.68 24.65
C THR A 14 -2.98 -17.52 23.34
N LYS A 15 -4.08 -16.75 23.37
CA LYS A 15 -4.91 -16.48 22.19
C LYS A 15 -4.14 -15.69 21.13
N PHE A 16 -3.43 -14.63 21.55
CA PHE A 16 -2.63 -13.81 20.66
C PHE A 16 -1.50 -14.62 20.01
N LEU A 17 -0.74 -15.39 20.80
CA LEU A 17 0.37 -16.20 20.29
C LEU A 17 -0.11 -17.31 19.34
N GLY A 18 -1.21 -18.00 19.68
CA GLY A 18 -1.80 -19.01 18.79
C GLY A 18 -2.26 -18.42 17.45
N GLN A 19 -2.90 -17.24 17.49
CA GLN A 19 -3.30 -16.56 16.25
C GLN A 19 -2.09 -16.05 15.46
N LEU A 20 -1.04 -15.58 16.14
CA LEU A 20 0.19 -15.11 15.52
C LEU A 20 0.89 -16.25 14.76
N GLU A 21 0.98 -17.43 15.36
CA GLU A 21 1.53 -18.63 14.73
C GLU A 21 0.76 -18.98 13.45
N LEU A 22 -0.57 -19.04 13.53
CA LEU A 22 -1.44 -19.32 12.39
C LEU A 22 -1.24 -18.29 11.25
N ALA A 23 -1.19 -17.01 11.59
CA ALA A 23 -1.01 -15.92 10.63
C ALA A 23 0.33 -15.99 9.90
N TYR A 24 1.40 -16.32 10.62
CA TYR A 24 2.75 -16.44 10.06
C TYR A 24 2.94 -17.72 9.25
N ASP A 25 2.42 -18.85 9.72
CA ASP A 25 2.45 -20.10 8.97
C ASP A 25 1.77 -19.93 7.59
N GLY A 26 0.59 -19.31 7.57
CA GLY A 26 -0.12 -18.97 6.33
C GLY A 26 0.70 -18.04 5.42
N LEU A 27 1.32 -17.01 5.99
CA LEU A 27 2.14 -16.06 5.22
C LEU A 27 3.40 -16.71 4.64
N LEU A 28 4.10 -17.55 5.42
CA LEU A 28 5.29 -18.26 4.95
C LEU A 28 4.93 -19.23 3.81
N LYS A 29 3.89 -20.04 4.00
CA LYS A 29 3.37 -20.95 2.96
C LYS A 29 3.01 -20.20 1.68
N ALA A 30 2.40 -19.02 1.79
CA ALA A 30 2.05 -18.21 0.62
C ALA A 30 3.27 -17.78 -0.22
N ASN A 31 4.45 -17.62 0.38
CA ASN A 31 5.67 -17.23 -0.32
C ASN A 31 6.44 -18.40 -0.93
N MET A 32 6.05 -19.64 -0.66
CA MET A 32 6.72 -20.86 -1.14
C MET A 32 6.00 -21.54 -2.31
N VAL A 33 4.95 -20.91 -2.84
CA VAL A 33 4.10 -21.48 -3.90
C VAL A 33 4.15 -20.62 -5.16
N ASN A 34 3.69 -21.17 -6.29
CA ASN A 34 3.55 -20.40 -7.54
C ASN A 34 2.63 -19.19 -7.38
N ARG A 35 2.77 -18.18 -8.26
CA ARG A 35 2.09 -16.88 -8.17
C ARG A 35 0.57 -16.97 -8.07
N SER A 36 -0.06 -17.87 -8.83
CA SER A 36 -1.51 -18.09 -8.79
C SER A 36 -1.95 -18.60 -7.41
N ARG A 37 -1.25 -19.59 -6.86
CA ARG A 37 -1.53 -20.12 -5.53
C ARG A 37 -1.17 -19.13 -4.43
N GLN A 38 -0.11 -18.36 -4.61
CA GLN A 38 0.29 -17.28 -3.70
C GLN A 38 -0.84 -16.28 -3.52
N ARG A 39 -1.45 -15.79 -4.62
CA ARG A 39 -2.59 -14.85 -4.53
C ARG A 39 -3.79 -15.45 -3.78
N GLN A 40 -4.10 -16.72 -4.01
CA GLN A 40 -5.19 -17.42 -3.30
C GLN A 40 -4.91 -17.50 -1.81
N LEU A 41 -3.72 -17.96 -1.41
CA LEU A 41 -3.34 -18.08 0.00
C LEU A 41 -3.29 -16.71 0.69
N LEU A 42 -2.72 -15.69 0.04
CA LEU A 42 -2.72 -14.33 0.58
C LEU A 42 -4.14 -13.77 0.76
N SER A 43 -5.10 -14.14 -0.10
CA SER A 43 -6.51 -13.74 0.08
C SER A 43 -7.12 -14.32 1.36
N HIS A 44 -6.76 -15.56 1.72
CA HIS A 44 -7.14 -16.14 3.01
C HIS A 44 -6.39 -15.49 4.18
N CYS A 45 -5.11 -15.15 4.00
CA CYS A 45 -4.32 -14.45 5.00
C CYS A 45 -4.96 -13.12 5.41
N ILE A 46 -5.64 -12.39 4.51
CA ILE A 46 -6.30 -11.12 4.87
C ILE A 46 -7.18 -11.27 6.11
N VAL A 47 -8.06 -12.28 6.14
CA VAL A 47 -9.00 -12.51 7.25
C VAL A 47 -8.27 -12.96 8.53
N VAL A 48 -7.25 -13.81 8.38
CA VAL A 48 -6.44 -14.30 9.50
C VAL A 48 -5.66 -13.15 10.17
N TRP A 49 -5.10 -12.25 9.37
CA TRP A 49 -4.38 -11.07 9.84
C TRP A 49 -5.31 -9.97 10.37
N ASP A 50 -6.53 -9.86 9.84
CA ASP A 50 -7.57 -8.99 10.41
C ASP A 50 -7.98 -9.47 11.81
N SER A 51 -8.17 -10.78 11.97
CA SER A 51 -8.44 -11.39 13.28
C SER A 51 -7.25 -11.20 14.23
N LEU A 52 -6.02 -11.39 13.76
CA LEU A 52 -4.81 -11.15 14.55
C LEU A 52 -4.73 -9.70 15.05
N GLN A 53 -5.18 -8.73 14.25
CA GLN A 53 -5.19 -7.33 14.68
C GLN A 53 -6.10 -7.14 15.89
N ILE A 54 -7.31 -7.72 15.88
CA ILE A 54 -8.24 -7.66 17.03
C ILE A 54 -7.57 -8.26 18.27
N PHE A 55 -6.98 -9.45 18.16
CA PHE A 55 -6.28 -10.08 19.28
C PHE A 55 -5.05 -9.30 19.76
N ALA A 56 -4.36 -8.58 18.86
CA ALA A 56 -3.25 -7.71 19.21
C ALA A 56 -3.74 -6.49 20.01
N GLU A 57 -4.85 -5.87 19.60
CA GLU A 57 -5.47 -4.74 20.30
C GLU A 57 -5.94 -5.16 21.69
N GLU A 58 -6.66 -6.28 21.80
CA GLU A 58 -7.09 -6.86 23.08
C GLU A 58 -5.91 -7.19 24.00
N PHE A 59 -4.84 -7.76 23.45
CA PHE A 59 -3.63 -8.09 24.22
C PHE A 59 -2.92 -6.84 24.73
N GLU A 60 -2.71 -5.83 23.87
CA GLU A 60 -2.06 -4.59 24.28
C GLU A 60 -2.90 -3.79 25.28
N ASP A 61 -4.23 -3.84 25.18
CA ASP A 61 -5.12 -3.26 26.19
C ASP A 61 -4.93 -3.91 27.56
N GLN A 62 -4.84 -5.25 27.62
CA GLN A 62 -4.55 -5.96 28.87
C GLN A 62 -3.16 -5.60 29.42
N VAL A 63 -2.15 -5.49 28.57
CA VAL A 63 -0.79 -5.05 28.95
C VAL A 63 -0.83 -3.63 29.51
N ASN A 64 -1.52 -2.70 28.85
CA ASN A 64 -1.66 -1.32 29.31
C ASN A 64 -2.38 -1.24 30.66
N GLN A 65 -3.46 -2.00 30.85
CA GLN A 65 -4.15 -2.09 32.13
C GLN A 65 -3.25 -2.64 33.25
N TYR A 66 -2.47 -3.67 32.97
CA TYR A 66 -1.49 -4.22 33.92
C TYR A 66 -0.40 -3.20 34.26
N MET A 67 0.09 -2.44 33.28
CA MET A 67 1.06 -1.37 33.50
C MET A 67 0.50 -0.28 34.42
N ILE A 68 -0.73 0.15 34.17
CA ILE A 68 -1.44 1.15 35.00
C ILE A 68 -1.60 0.65 36.45
N LYS A 69 -2.06 -0.61 36.64
CA LYS A 69 -2.20 -1.22 37.97
C LYS A 69 -0.89 -1.24 38.75
N ASN A 70 0.24 -1.40 38.05
CA ASN A 70 1.57 -1.41 38.64
C ASN A 70 2.25 -0.03 38.69
N GLY A 71 1.48 1.06 38.54
CA GLY A 71 1.96 2.43 38.66
C GLY A 71 2.86 2.89 37.51
N LYS A 72 2.81 2.21 36.35
CA LYS A 72 3.53 2.61 35.13
C LYS A 72 2.56 3.27 34.14
N GLN A 73 3.06 4.24 33.40
CA GLN A 73 2.30 4.87 32.31
C GLN A 73 2.45 4.05 31.02
N PRO A 74 1.36 3.77 30.28
CA PRO A 74 1.43 3.20 28.94
C PRO A 74 2.29 4.05 28.00
N GLU A 75 2.92 3.38 27.03
CA GLU A 75 3.70 4.08 26.00
C GLU A 75 2.80 4.97 25.14
N SER A 76 3.19 6.24 25.00
CA SER A 76 2.49 7.22 24.19
C SER A 76 3.48 8.16 23.51
N PHE A 77 3.04 8.79 22.43
CA PHE A 77 3.83 9.76 21.69
C PHE A 77 2.96 10.90 21.20
N LEU A 78 3.59 12.03 20.90
CA LEU A 78 2.90 13.23 20.49
C LEU A 78 2.66 13.22 18.98
N VAL A 79 1.43 13.51 18.56
CA VAL A 79 1.09 13.76 17.16
C VAL A 79 0.62 15.20 17.02
N LYS A 80 1.17 15.90 16.03
CA LYS A 80 0.73 17.26 15.68
C LYS A 80 -0.60 17.17 14.93
N GLY A 81 -1.65 17.74 15.52
CA GLY A 81 -2.93 17.91 14.84
C GLY A 81 -2.88 19.08 13.84
N GLU A 82 -3.91 19.18 13.00
CA GLU A 82 -4.04 20.22 11.97
C GLU A 82 -3.99 21.65 12.55
N ASN A 83 -4.46 21.82 13.78
CA ASN A 83 -4.47 23.10 14.50
C ASN A 83 -3.10 23.47 15.11
N GLY A 84 -2.03 22.74 14.79
CA GLY A 84 -0.69 22.90 15.36
C GLY A 84 -0.55 22.40 16.81
N LYS A 85 -1.65 22.03 17.49
CA LYS A 85 -1.63 21.46 18.84
C LYS A 85 -1.15 20.00 18.80
N SER A 86 -0.23 19.67 19.71
CA SER A 86 0.24 18.29 19.88
C SER A 86 -0.68 17.53 20.82
N THR A 87 -1.16 16.36 20.40
CA THR A 87 -1.99 15.46 21.21
C THR A 87 -1.20 14.20 21.52
N SER A 88 -1.20 13.76 22.77
CA SER A 88 -0.60 12.48 23.15
C SER A 88 -1.55 11.35 22.77
N ILE A 89 -1.04 10.36 22.06
CA ILE A 89 -1.80 9.16 21.68
C ILE A 89 -1.04 7.90 22.07
N PRO A 90 -1.74 6.81 22.42
CA PRO A 90 -1.08 5.54 22.75
C PRO A 90 -0.27 5.00 21.58
N ALA A 91 0.86 4.35 21.87
CA ALA A 91 1.77 3.80 20.86
C ALA A 91 1.19 2.57 20.14
N PHE A 92 0.70 1.58 20.90
CA PHE A 92 0.20 0.29 20.41
C PHE A 92 1.12 -0.36 19.35
N PRO A 93 2.40 -0.66 19.68
CA PRO A 93 3.36 -1.19 18.73
C PRO A 93 2.96 -2.52 18.09
N ILE A 94 2.32 -3.44 18.82
CA ILE A 94 1.97 -4.79 18.29
C ILE A 94 0.79 -4.69 17.33
N SER A 95 -0.25 -3.94 17.69
CA SER A 95 -1.41 -3.68 16.84
C SER A 95 -0.98 -2.90 15.61
N SER A 96 -0.10 -1.91 15.79
CA SER A 96 0.48 -1.14 14.67
C SER A 96 1.26 -2.04 13.71
N TRP A 97 2.10 -2.94 14.21
CA TRP A 97 2.82 -3.88 13.35
C TRP A 97 1.88 -4.82 12.60
N THR A 98 0.84 -5.33 13.28
CA THR A 98 -0.14 -6.24 12.68
C THR A 98 -0.93 -5.56 11.56
N MET A 99 -1.40 -4.33 11.80
CA MET A 99 -2.09 -3.51 10.80
C MET A 99 -1.19 -3.26 9.58
N MET A 100 0.09 -2.90 9.80
CA MET A 100 1.04 -2.67 8.72
C MET A 100 1.17 -3.89 7.80
N ARG A 101 1.30 -5.10 8.39
CA ARG A 101 1.44 -6.35 7.62
C ARG A 101 0.14 -6.74 6.92
N LYS A 102 -1.00 -6.57 7.58
CA LYS A 102 -2.31 -6.81 6.97
C LYS A 102 -2.51 -5.95 5.73
N VAL A 103 -2.27 -4.65 5.83
CA VAL A 103 -2.40 -3.73 4.68
C VAL A 103 -1.41 -4.09 3.57
N GLN A 104 -0.18 -4.48 3.90
CA GLN A 104 0.79 -4.95 2.92
C GLN A 104 0.29 -6.20 2.16
N ILE A 105 -0.28 -7.17 2.87
CA ILE A 105 -0.89 -8.38 2.25
C ILE A 105 -2.06 -7.99 1.33
N MET A 106 -2.92 -7.06 1.76
CA MET A 106 -4.01 -6.56 0.92
C MET A 106 -3.48 -5.92 -0.38
N ILE A 107 -2.44 -5.08 -0.28
CA ILE A 107 -1.78 -4.46 -1.45
C ILE A 107 -1.25 -5.54 -2.39
N TRP A 108 -0.57 -6.57 -1.86
CA TRP A 108 -0.07 -7.68 -2.69
C TRP A 108 -1.20 -8.43 -3.40
N VAL A 109 -2.31 -8.74 -2.73
CA VAL A 109 -3.46 -9.43 -3.36
C VAL A 109 -4.05 -8.59 -4.50
N VAL A 110 -4.15 -7.27 -4.31
CA VAL A 110 -4.59 -6.36 -5.37
C VAL A 110 -3.59 -6.39 -6.52
N LEU A 111 -2.31 -6.13 -6.27
CA LEU A 111 -1.29 -5.98 -7.32
C LEU A 111 -1.01 -7.28 -8.10
N LEU A 112 -1.04 -8.43 -7.42
CA LEU A 112 -0.96 -9.76 -8.06
C LEU A 112 -2.09 -9.99 -9.07
N GLY A 113 -3.25 -9.35 -8.91
CA GLY A 113 -4.33 -9.48 -9.88
C GLY A 113 -4.00 -8.85 -11.24
N PHE A 114 -3.12 -7.84 -11.30
CA PHE A 114 -2.63 -7.28 -12.56
C PHE A 114 -1.62 -8.18 -13.24
N GLU A 115 -0.76 -8.83 -12.46
CA GLU A 115 0.21 -9.80 -13.01
C GLU A 115 -0.48 -11.02 -13.59
N LEU A 116 -1.49 -11.54 -12.89
CA LEU A 116 -2.18 -12.79 -13.21
C LEU A 116 -3.37 -12.60 -14.17
N ASP A 117 -3.50 -11.43 -14.81
CA ASP A 117 -4.59 -11.11 -15.74
C ASP A 117 -6.00 -11.37 -15.16
N ILE A 118 -6.15 -11.20 -13.85
CA ILE A 118 -7.41 -11.39 -13.13
C ILE A 118 -8.38 -10.24 -13.44
N TYR A 119 -7.84 -9.04 -13.66
CA TYR A 119 -8.60 -7.84 -13.95
C TYR A 119 -8.69 -7.61 -15.46
N LYS A 120 -9.89 -7.30 -15.95
CA LYS A 120 -10.08 -6.79 -17.31
C LYS A 120 -9.60 -5.35 -17.40
N ILE A 121 -9.28 -4.87 -18.61
CA ILE A 121 -8.73 -3.52 -18.82
C ILE A 121 -9.66 -2.44 -18.26
N TRP A 122 -10.99 -2.61 -18.37
CA TRP A 122 -11.97 -1.67 -17.82
C TRP A 122 -11.99 -1.65 -16.27
N GLU A 123 -11.45 -2.67 -15.61
CA GLU A 123 -11.34 -2.75 -14.16
C GLU A 123 -10.08 -2.04 -13.63
N TYR A 124 -9.09 -1.79 -14.48
CA TYR A 124 -7.78 -1.27 -14.05
C TYR A 124 -7.90 0.05 -13.29
N GLY A 125 -8.76 0.96 -13.75
CA GLY A 125 -8.97 2.25 -13.11
C GLY A 125 -9.29 2.12 -11.63
N TYR A 126 -10.38 1.42 -11.28
CA TYR A 126 -10.79 1.31 -9.87
C TYR A 126 -9.92 0.34 -9.06
N MET A 127 -9.32 -0.68 -9.67
CA MET A 127 -8.40 -1.58 -8.95
C MET A 127 -7.10 -0.86 -8.58
N TYR A 128 -6.52 -0.04 -9.47
CA TYR A 128 -5.37 0.79 -9.12
C TYR A 128 -5.75 1.92 -8.17
N ARG A 129 -6.97 2.47 -8.27
CA ARG A 129 -7.48 3.42 -7.28
C ARG A 129 -7.55 2.78 -5.89
N TYR A 130 -7.99 1.53 -5.79
CA TYR A 130 -8.05 0.80 -4.53
C TYR A 130 -6.65 0.49 -3.99
N ALA A 131 -5.73 0.06 -4.85
CA ALA A 131 -4.32 -0.10 -4.46
C ALA A 131 -3.73 1.22 -3.94
N ALA A 132 -3.95 2.35 -4.62
CA ALA A 132 -3.50 3.66 -4.16
C ALA A 132 -4.10 4.04 -2.80
N TYR A 133 -5.38 3.74 -2.56
CA TYR A 133 -6.03 3.94 -1.26
C TYR A 133 -5.33 3.15 -0.15
N LEU A 134 -5.10 1.85 -0.35
CA LEU A 134 -4.41 1.01 0.64
C LEU A 134 -2.98 1.47 0.90
N VAL A 135 -2.25 1.84 -0.14
CA VAL A 135 -0.86 2.32 -0.03
C VAL A 135 -0.81 3.66 0.71
N MET A 136 -1.78 4.55 0.51
CA MET A 136 -1.87 5.80 1.27
C MET A 136 -2.16 5.52 2.76
N THR A 137 -3.02 4.55 3.08
CA THR A 137 -3.22 4.08 4.46
C THR A 137 -1.92 3.52 5.05
N GLN A 138 -1.19 2.71 4.27
CA GLN A 138 0.11 2.17 4.68
C GLN A 138 1.13 3.29 4.94
N ALA A 139 1.24 4.27 4.04
CA ALA A 139 2.18 5.39 4.18
C ALA A 139 1.86 6.25 5.41
N SER A 140 0.58 6.55 5.66
CA SER A 140 0.16 7.26 6.88
C SER A 140 0.56 6.51 8.15
N HIS A 141 0.40 5.19 8.14
CA HIS A 141 0.76 4.35 9.28
C HIS A 141 2.29 4.21 9.48
N LEU A 142 3.05 4.13 8.39
CA LEU A 142 4.52 4.17 8.43
C LEU A 142 5.02 5.51 8.97
N GLN A 143 4.41 6.63 8.56
CA GLN A 143 4.75 7.95 9.10
C GLN A 143 4.46 8.07 10.60
N ARG A 144 3.32 7.52 11.04
CA ARG A 144 2.99 7.42 12.47
C ARG A 144 4.06 6.64 13.23
N THR A 145 4.49 5.49 12.69
CA THR A 145 5.55 4.64 13.26
C THR A 145 6.90 5.37 13.31
N LEU A 146 7.25 6.09 12.25
CA LEU A 146 8.46 6.90 12.18
C LEU A 146 8.48 7.98 13.26
N ASN A 147 7.38 8.73 13.41
CA ASN A 147 7.24 9.76 14.43
C ASN A 147 7.41 9.19 15.85
N TYR A 148 6.89 7.98 16.11
CA TYR A 148 7.06 7.27 17.37
C TYR A 148 8.54 6.91 17.63
N LEU A 149 9.21 6.33 16.63
CA LEU A 149 10.61 5.92 16.74
C LEU A 149 11.56 7.11 16.94
N GLU A 150 11.34 8.21 16.20
CA GLU A 150 12.15 9.43 16.32
C GLU A 150 11.98 10.08 17.69
N GLN A 151 10.75 10.19 18.20
CA GLN A 151 10.51 10.73 19.54
C GLN A 151 11.13 9.85 20.62
N THR A 152 11.07 8.53 20.45
CA THR A 152 11.69 7.58 21.38
C THR A 152 13.22 7.72 21.38
N ALA A 153 13.84 7.79 20.19
CA ALA A 153 15.27 7.99 20.05
C ALA A 153 15.73 9.32 20.68
N LEU A 154 15.02 10.41 20.43
CA LEU A 154 15.30 11.72 21.04
C LEU A 154 15.07 11.72 22.56
N GLY A 155 14.03 11.03 23.03
CA GLY A 155 13.74 10.89 24.45
C GLY A 155 14.84 10.13 25.20
N ILE A 156 15.37 9.06 24.60
CA ILE A 156 16.49 8.30 25.15
C ILE A 156 17.77 9.14 25.09
N ALA A 157 18.08 9.77 23.95
CA ALA A 157 19.26 10.61 23.79
C ALA A 157 19.32 11.70 24.86
N ASN A 158 18.20 12.38 25.10
CA ASN A 158 18.05 13.45 26.09
C ASN A 158 17.77 12.97 27.53
N ASN A 159 17.89 11.67 27.82
CA ASN A 159 17.63 11.07 29.14
C ASN A 159 16.21 11.28 29.71
N LYS A 160 15.24 11.65 28.87
CA LYS A 160 13.82 11.75 29.24
C LYS A 160 13.17 10.37 29.35
N ILE A 161 13.64 9.42 28.54
CA ILE A 161 13.24 8.00 28.57
C ILE A 161 14.40 7.19 29.13
N LYS A 162 14.15 6.40 30.18
CA LYS A 162 15.15 5.54 30.81
C LYS A 162 15.18 4.18 30.12
N VAL A 163 16.37 3.78 29.65
CA VAL A 163 16.59 2.44 29.10
C VAL A 163 16.68 1.42 30.23
N HIS A 164 16.05 0.26 30.07
CA HIS A 164 16.17 -0.84 31.03
C HIS A 164 17.61 -1.38 31.04
N VAL A 165 18.23 -1.45 32.22
CA VAL A 165 19.56 -2.02 32.41
C VAL A 165 19.41 -3.34 33.18
N PRO A 166 19.60 -4.50 32.54
CA PRO A 166 19.57 -5.77 33.25
C PRO A 166 20.71 -5.83 34.28
N LYS A 167 20.42 -6.40 35.45
CA LYS A 167 21.45 -6.69 36.46
C LYS A 167 22.13 -8.01 36.09
N ASN A 168 23.47 -8.04 36.09
CA ASN A 168 24.20 -9.28 35.90
C ASN A 168 24.06 -10.20 37.12
N LYS A 169 24.36 -11.50 36.96
CA LYS A 169 24.31 -12.52 38.04
C LYS A 169 25.15 -12.15 39.29
N THR A 170 26.11 -11.23 39.16
CA THR A 170 26.96 -10.71 40.23
C THR A 170 26.39 -9.44 40.91
N GLY A 171 25.17 -9.02 40.57
CA GLY A 171 24.54 -7.81 41.11
C GLY A 171 25.07 -6.49 40.56
N LYS A 172 26.16 -6.50 39.78
CA LYS A 172 26.70 -5.31 39.11
C LYS A 172 25.78 -4.91 37.94
N ALA A 173 25.40 -3.63 37.90
CA ALA A 173 24.67 -3.07 36.76
C ALA A 173 25.55 -3.16 35.52
N ALA A 174 25.00 -3.68 34.42
CA ALA A 174 25.67 -3.63 33.13
C ALA A 174 25.92 -2.16 32.72
N ASN A 175 26.94 -1.92 31.90
CA ASN A 175 27.34 -0.56 31.53
C ASN A 175 26.19 0.18 30.82
N GLN A 176 25.56 1.12 31.54
CA GLN A 176 24.39 1.87 31.06
C GLN A 176 24.69 2.69 29.80
N SER A 177 25.90 3.23 29.66
CA SER A 177 26.26 4.02 28.47
C SER A 177 26.41 3.13 27.24
N ALA A 178 26.97 1.93 27.41
CA ALA A 178 27.07 0.94 26.34
C ALA A 178 25.69 0.45 25.88
N ILE A 179 24.81 0.12 26.82
CA ILE A 179 23.42 -0.32 26.51
C ILE A 179 22.65 0.80 25.80
N LYS A 180 22.74 2.04 26.31
CA LYS A 180 22.11 3.19 25.67
C LYS A 180 22.60 3.37 24.22
N LYS A 181 23.90 3.21 23.97
CA LYS A 181 24.48 3.29 22.63
C LYS A 181 23.93 2.20 21.70
N THR A 182 23.82 0.96 22.19
CA THR A 182 23.26 -0.16 21.42
C THR A 182 21.79 0.09 21.05
N VAL A 183 20.95 0.46 22.02
CA VAL A 183 19.52 0.74 21.79
C VAL A 183 19.32 1.89 20.80
N LEU A 184 20.11 2.97 20.91
CA LEU A 184 20.06 4.07 19.94
C LEU A 184 20.46 3.63 18.53
N SER A 185 21.43 2.71 18.40
CA SER A 185 21.82 2.16 17.09
C SER A 185 20.72 1.30 16.49
N GLU A 186 20.06 0.45 17.28
CA GLU A 186 18.93 -0.37 16.84
C GLU A 186 17.73 0.50 16.42
N LEU A 187 17.46 1.58 17.15
CA LEU A 187 16.44 2.56 16.78
C LEU A 187 16.78 3.27 15.47
N GLN A 188 18.03 3.68 15.27
CA GLN A 188 18.48 4.28 14.00
C GLN A 188 18.30 3.33 12.82
N GLN A 189 18.62 2.04 12.99
CA GLN A 189 18.37 1.02 11.97
C GLN A 189 16.88 0.87 11.67
N SER A 190 16.04 0.88 12.71
CA SER A 190 14.58 0.79 12.58
C SER A 190 14.00 2.01 11.85
N ILE A 191 14.45 3.23 12.20
CA ILE A 191 14.09 4.48 11.52
C ILE A 191 14.45 4.40 10.04
N GLN A 192 15.66 3.94 9.71
CA GLN A 192 16.10 3.80 8.32
C GLN A 192 15.25 2.76 7.56
N TYR A 193 14.93 1.63 8.18
CA TYR A 193 14.08 0.60 7.60
C TYR A 193 12.66 1.12 7.30
N ILE A 194 12.01 1.77 8.26
CA ILE A 194 10.67 2.35 8.08
C ILE A 194 10.69 3.47 7.02
N THR A 195 11.75 4.28 6.98
CA THR A 195 11.93 5.32 5.95
C THR A 195 12.03 4.70 4.54
N THR A 196 12.75 3.59 4.40
CA THR A 196 12.83 2.86 3.14
C THR A 196 11.48 2.30 2.73
N LEU A 197 10.72 1.70 3.65
CA LEU A 197 9.36 1.23 3.38
C LEU A 197 8.40 2.36 2.98
N ALA A 198 8.51 3.53 3.62
CA ALA A 198 7.70 4.69 3.25
C ALA A 198 8.03 5.18 1.83
N THR A 199 9.31 5.18 1.46
CA THR A 199 9.78 5.51 0.11
C THR A 199 9.26 4.52 -0.93
N GLU A 200 9.25 3.22 -0.60
CA GLU A 200 8.66 2.18 -1.44
C GLU A 200 7.16 2.41 -1.63
N ALA A 201 6.43 2.68 -0.54
CA ALA A 201 5.01 2.99 -0.59
C ALA A 201 4.72 4.20 -1.49
N ASP A 202 5.52 5.27 -1.42
CA ASP A 202 5.38 6.43 -2.31
C ASP A 202 5.53 6.04 -3.80
N ALA A 203 6.54 5.24 -4.14
CA ALA A 203 6.75 4.78 -5.52
C ALA A 203 5.55 3.96 -6.04
N VAL A 204 5.07 3.02 -5.23
CA VAL A 204 3.88 2.20 -5.53
C VAL A 204 2.64 3.08 -5.68
N HIS A 205 2.45 4.05 -4.79
CA HIS A 205 1.32 4.99 -4.84
C HIS A 205 1.32 5.82 -6.12
N TYR A 206 2.47 6.36 -6.52
CA TYR A 206 2.60 7.13 -7.76
C TYR A 206 2.28 6.28 -9.00
N LEU A 207 2.76 5.04 -9.07
CA LEU A 207 2.46 4.15 -10.20
C LEU A 207 0.99 3.68 -10.23
N CYS A 208 0.39 3.43 -9.07
CA CYS A 208 -1.04 3.17 -8.97
C CYS A 208 -1.84 4.36 -9.49
N ASN A 209 -1.52 5.59 -9.08
CA ASN A 209 -2.20 6.79 -9.57
C ASN A 209 -1.99 7.02 -11.06
N ALA A 210 -0.78 6.79 -11.57
CA ALA A 210 -0.48 6.94 -12.98
C ALA A 210 -1.35 5.99 -13.84
N ASN A 211 -1.39 4.71 -13.47
CA ASN A 211 -2.22 3.72 -14.17
C ASN A 211 -3.72 3.95 -13.99
N LYS A 212 -4.16 4.34 -12.78
CA LYS A 212 -5.55 4.71 -12.52
C LYS A 212 -6.00 5.76 -13.51
N HIS A 213 -5.26 6.87 -13.60
CA HIS A 213 -5.62 7.99 -14.46
C HIS A 213 -5.52 7.67 -15.95
N LEU A 214 -4.51 6.90 -16.37
CA LEU A 214 -4.41 6.42 -17.75
C LEU A 214 -5.60 5.54 -18.14
N SER A 215 -6.01 4.62 -17.26
CA SER A 215 -7.12 3.70 -17.49
C SER A 215 -8.46 4.43 -17.51
N GLU A 216 -8.69 5.36 -16.58
CA GLU A 216 -9.87 6.24 -16.57
C GLU A 216 -9.96 7.06 -17.86
N ALA A 217 -8.86 7.64 -18.32
CA ALA A 217 -8.81 8.38 -19.58
C ALA A 217 -9.13 7.50 -20.79
N ALA A 218 -8.65 6.24 -20.80
CA ALA A 218 -8.92 5.29 -21.88
C ALA A 218 -10.40 4.90 -21.96
N VAL A 219 -11.06 4.74 -20.81
CA VAL A 219 -12.50 4.50 -20.71
C VAL A 219 -13.29 5.73 -21.19
N LEU A 220 -12.93 6.94 -20.74
CA LEU A 220 -13.57 8.18 -21.18
C LEU A 220 -13.41 8.43 -22.69
N ALA A 221 -12.25 8.07 -23.25
CA ALA A 221 -12.01 8.11 -24.69
C ALA A 221 -12.80 7.04 -25.47
N GLY A 222 -13.44 6.08 -24.79
CA GLY A 222 -14.19 5.00 -25.42
C GLY A 222 -13.33 3.93 -26.10
N TYR A 223 -12.03 3.85 -25.77
CA TYR A 223 -11.13 2.80 -26.29
C TYR A 223 -11.11 1.54 -25.43
N THR A 224 -11.64 1.63 -24.21
CA THR A 224 -11.87 0.49 -23.31
C THR A 224 -13.35 0.44 -22.96
N SER A 225 -14.04 -0.60 -23.40
CA SER A 225 -15.48 -0.77 -23.13
C SER A 225 -15.71 -1.26 -21.70
N ARG A 226 -16.53 -0.52 -20.95
CA ARG A 226 -17.08 -0.95 -19.67
C ARG A 226 -18.42 -1.66 -19.91
N PRO A 227 -18.79 -2.67 -19.12
CA PRO A 227 -20.18 -3.13 -19.06
C PRO A 227 -21.03 -1.98 -18.47
N GLU A 228 -21.58 -1.13 -19.33
CA GLU A 228 -22.32 0.08 -18.93
C GLU A 228 -23.78 -0.23 -18.60
N THR A 229 -24.35 -1.27 -19.20
CA THR A 229 -25.75 -1.63 -19.04
C THR A 229 -25.94 -2.71 -17.98
N MET A 230 -26.93 -2.47 -17.12
CA MET A 230 -27.58 -3.53 -16.37
C MET A 230 -28.07 -4.57 -17.37
N THR A 231 -27.59 -5.80 -17.24
CA THR A 231 -28.25 -6.93 -17.93
C THR A 231 -29.34 -7.47 -17.02
N ALA A 232 -30.21 -8.35 -17.53
CA ALA A 232 -31.19 -9.05 -16.70
C ALA A 232 -30.54 -9.85 -15.54
N HIS A 233 -29.23 -10.08 -15.56
CA HIS A 233 -28.53 -10.96 -14.62
C HIS A 233 -27.38 -10.30 -13.84
N THR A 234 -26.96 -9.08 -14.19
CA THR A 234 -25.83 -8.43 -13.50
C THR A 234 -25.88 -6.91 -13.53
N SER A 235 -25.21 -6.30 -12.54
CA SER A 235 -25.02 -4.86 -12.38
C SER A 235 -23.54 -4.49 -12.28
N PRO A 236 -23.15 -3.28 -12.69
CA PRO A 236 -21.80 -2.77 -12.45
C PRO A 236 -21.42 -2.81 -10.95
N GLU A 237 -22.39 -2.62 -10.06
CA GLU A 237 -22.21 -2.69 -8.60
C GLU A 237 -21.98 -4.13 -8.11
N LEU A 238 -22.71 -5.11 -8.65
CA LEU A 238 -22.52 -6.53 -8.33
C LEU A 238 -21.17 -7.04 -8.84
N LEU A 239 -20.75 -6.61 -10.03
CA LEU A 239 -19.42 -6.91 -10.57
C LEU A 239 -18.32 -6.33 -9.67
N TYR A 240 -18.49 -5.09 -9.22
CA TYR A 240 -17.59 -4.47 -8.26
C TYR A 240 -17.56 -5.22 -6.93
N GLY A 241 -18.72 -5.54 -6.34
CA GLY A 241 -18.82 -6.29 -5.10
C GLY A 241 -18.14 -7.66 -5.20
N LEU A 242 -18.35 -8.38 -6.31
CA LEU A 242 -17.67 -9.65 -6.58
C LEU A 242 -16.15 -9.49 -6.64
N ARG A 243 -15.67 -8.45 -7.31
CA ARG A 243 -14.24 -8.16 -7.43
C ARG A 243 -13.59 -7.84 -6.08
N MET A 244 -14.32 -7.14 -5.23
CA MET A 244 -13.85 -6.67 -3.92
C MET A 244 -14.08 -7.67 -2.79
N LYS A 245 -14.79 -8.78 -3.03
CA LYS A 245 -15.09 -9.84 -2.06
C LYS A 245 -13.92 -10.27 -1.15
N PRO A 246 -12.65 -10.38 -1.61
CA PRO A 246 -11.54 -10.72 -0.72
C PRO A 246 -11.30 -9.73 0.42
N PHE A 247 -11.82 -8.50 0.33
CA PHE A 247 -11.59 -7.40 1.26
C PHE A 247 -12.85 -7.03 2.04
N SER A 248 -14.00 -7.63 1.75
CA SER A 248 -15.30 -7.15 2.25
C SER A 248 -15.52 -7.36 3.74
N SER A 249 -14.78 -8.27 4.37
CA SER A 249 -14.85 -8.51 5.81
C SER A 249 -13.85 -7.69 6.63
N VAL A 250 -12.96 -6.94 5.97
CA VAL A 250 -11.91 -6.18 6.66
C VAL A 250 -12.50 -4.93 7.28
N GLY A 251 -12.33 -4.77 8.60
CA GLY A 251 -12.82 -3.59 9.32
C GLY A 251 -12.00 -2.33 9.01
N VAL A 252 -10.66 -2.42 9.11
CA VAL A 252 -9.76 -1.25 8.98
C VAL A 252 -8.54 -1.59 8.11
N PRO A 253 -8.28 -0.91 6.99
CA PRO A 253 -9.13 0.09 6.35
C PRO A 253 -10.39 -0.55 5.76
N GLU A 254 -11.54 0.08 5.98
CA GLU A 254 -12.81 -0.36 5.42
C GLU A 254 -12.75 -0.36 3.88
N GLN A 255 -13.35 -1.39 3.28
CA GLN A 255 -13.49 -1.45 1.83
C GLN A 255 -14.40 -0.31 1.33
N PRO A 256 -13.92 0.60 0.47
CA PRO A 256 -14.76 1.65 -0.07
C PRO A 256 -15.94 1.10 -0.90
N GLY A 257 -17.09 1.78 -0.87
CA GLY A 257 -18.25 1.42 -1.67
C GLY A 257 -18.12 1.73 -3.18
N PHE A 258 -19.01 1.15 -3.98
CA PHE A 258 -19.06 1.32 -5.45
C PHE A 258 -19.15 2.79 -5.87
N GLU A 259 -20.00 3.56 -5.17
CA GLU A 259 -20.20 4.99 -5.39
C GLU A 259 -18.90 5.78 -5.33
N ARG A 260 -18.11 5.55 -4.29
CA ARG A 260 -16.86 6.26 -4.07
C ARG A 260 -15.80 5.87 -5.09
N MET A 261 -15.75 4.61 -5.51
CA MET A 261 -14.62 4.06 -6.27
C MET A 261 -14.81 4.07 -7.78
N VAL A 262 -16.04 3.84 -8.25
CA VAL A 262 -16.32 3.51 -9.64
C VAL A 262 -17.39 4.39 -10.27
N ARG A 263 -18.33 4.95 -9.49
CA ARG A 263 -19.32 5.87 -10.06
C ARG A 263 -18.62 7.15 -10.49
N THR A 264 -18.82 7.51 -11.74
CA THR A 264 -18.39 8.77 -12.34
C THR A 264 -19.59 9.39 -12.99
N THR A 265 -19.81 10.68 -12.75
CA THR A 265 -20.81 11.45 -13.48
C THR A 265 -20.40 11.48 -14.96
N PRO A 266 -21.28 11.06 -15.89
CA PRO A 266 -20.98 11.17 -17.32
C PRO A 266 -20.79 12.64 -17.70
N PRO A 267 -19.77 12.98 -18.50
CA PRO A 267 -19.66 14.32 -19.08
C PRO A 267 -20.87 14.60 -19.99
N ALA A 268 -21.35 15.84 -20.02
CA ALA A 268 -22.55 16.21 -20.78
C ALA A 268 -22.22 16.49 -22.26
N THR A 269 -21.01 16.96 -22.54
CA THR A 269 -20.58 17.33 -23.91
C THR A 269 -19.27 16.65 -24.34
N PRO A 270 -19.04 16.51 -25.66
CA PRO A 270 -17.75 16.04 -26.19
C PRO A 270 -16.56 16.92 -25.76
N GLU A 271 -16.76 18.24 -25.64
CA GLU A 271 -15.73 19.18 -25.20
C GLU A 271 -15.34 18.97 -23.73
N GLU A 272 -16.34 18.78 -22.86
CA GLU A 272 -16.12 18.43 -21.44
C GLU A 272 -15.40 17.09 -21.31
N THR A 273 -15.78 16.11 -22.14
CA THR A 273 -15.15 14.79 -22.17
C THR A 273 -13.67 14.90 -22.53
N LEU A 274 -13.33 15.65 -23.57
CA LEU A 274 -11.94 15.86 -23.99
C LEU A 274 -11.13 16.61 -22.92
N ALA A 275 -11.72 17.62 -22.27
CA ALA A 275 -11.08 18.36 -21.19
C ALA A 275 -10.75 17.44 -20.00
N LEU A 276 -11.71 16.60 -19.60
CA LEU A 276 -11.51 15.62 -18.52
C LEU A 276 -10.45 14.59 -18.88
N ILE A 277 -10.43 14.08 -20.13
CA ILE A 277 -9.37 13.18 -20.61
C ILE A 277 -8.00 13.85 -20.46
N LYS A 278 -7.84 15.09 -20.93
CA LYS A 278 -6.57 15.83 -20.81
C LYS A 278 -6.14 16.02 -19.36
N GLU A 279 -7.08 16.34 -18.47
CA GLU A 279 -6.81 16.47 -17.04
C GLU A 279 -6.27 15.15 -16.44
N LYS A 280 -6.94 14.04 -16.75
CA LYS A 280 -6.53 12.71 -16.28
C LYS A 280 -5.15 12.33 -16.83
N LEU A 281 -4.89 12.56 -18.11
CA LEU A 281 -3.59 12.29 -18.72
C LEU A 281 -2.48 13.16 -18.15
N ALA A 282 -2.75 14.42 -17.84
CA ALA A 282 -1.80 15.30 -17.15
C ALA A 282 -1.46 14.76 -15.75
N LYS A 283 -2.47 14.30 -14.99
CA LYS A 283 -2.27 13.65 -13.69
C LYS A 283 -1.49 12.34 -13.79
N ALA A 284 -1.74 11.55 -14.85
CA ALA A 284 -1.00 10.32 -15.11
C ALA A 284 0.49 10.59 -15.35
N LYS A 285 0.80 11.52 -16.27
CA LYS A 285 2.18 11.94 -16.57
C LYS A 285 2.89 12.50 -15.33
N ARG A 286 2.24 13.39 -14.59
CA ARG A 286 2.80 13.95 -13.34
C ARG A 286 3.14 12.86 -12.33
N SER A 287 2.26 11.88 -12.14
CA SER A 287 2.49 10.78 -11.20
C SER A 287 3.64 9.86 -11.68
N SER A 288 3.70 9.57 -12.98
CA SER A 288 4.84 8.88 -13.59
C SER A 288 6.17 9.62 -13.36
N ASP A 289 6.18 10.93 -13.55
CA ASP A 289 7.38 11.75 -13.37
C ASP A 289 7.81 11.79 -11.90
N TRP A 290 6.86 11.89 -10.96
CA TRP A 290 7.18 11.78 -9.53
C TRP A 290 7.82 10.44 -9.18
N CYS A 291 7.27 9.31 -9.66
CA CYS A 291 7.88 8.01 -9.44
C CYS A 291 9.29 7.93 -10.05
N LYS A 292 9.46 8.40 -11.29
CA LYS A 292 10.77 8.40 -11.96
C LYS A 292 11.78 9.24 -11.18
N ASN A 293 11.41 10.47 -10.82
CA ASN A 293 12.28 11.39 -10.11
C ASN A 293 12.62 10.88 -8.70
N LEU A 294 11.70 10.17 -8.04
CA LEU A 294 11.97 9.50 -6.77
C LEU A 294 13.05 8.42 -6.94
N LEU A 295 12.92 7.58 -7.97
CA LEU A 295 13.87 6.50 -8.24
C LEU A 295 15.24 7.02 -8.69
N ASP A 296 15.26 8.09 -9.49
CA ASP A 296 16.51 8.69 -9.97
C ASP A 296 17.41 9.18 -8.81
N ARG A 297 16.86 9.41 -7.60
CA ARG A 297 17.64 9.74 -6.38
C ARG A 297 18.56 8.61 -5.91
N PHE A 298 18.25 7.35 -6.23
CA PHE A 298 19.12 6.22 -5.90
C PHE A 298 20.39 6.16 -6.78
N GLY A 299 20.39 6.89 -7.90
CA GLY A 299 21.50 6.91 -8.85
C GLY A 299 21.49 5.72 -9.83
N PRO A 300 22.12 5.88 -11.01
CA PRO A 300 22.02 4.91 -12.10
C PRO A 300 22.63 3.54 -11.76
N ALA A 301 23.72 3.51 -10.98
CA ALA A 301 24.38 2.26 -10.60
C ALA A 301 23.46 1.36 -9.76
N VAL A 302 22.73 1.93 -8.79
CA VAL A 302 21.81 1.17 -7.93
C VAL A 302 20.61 0.67 -8.73
N ILE A 303 20.06 1.51 -9.61
CA ILE A 303 18.92 1.14 -10.45
C ILE A 303 19.29 0.02 -11.43
N GLU A 304 20.47 0.08 -12.05
CA GLU A 304 20.89 -0.97 -12.98
C GLU A 304 21.26 -2.29 -12.27
N ALA A 305 21.75 -2.22 -11.03
CA ALA A 305 22.04 -3.40 -10.22
C ALA A 305 20.78 -4.12 -9.69
N ASN A 306 19.63 -3.42 -9.62
CA ASN A 306 18.38 -3.97 -9.11
C ASN A 306 17.30 -4.06 -10.20
N THR A 307 16.99 -5.29 -10.62
CA THR A 307 16.02 -5.56 -11.70
C THR A 307 14.64 -4.99 -11.42
N GLU A 308 14.16 -5.06 -10.17
CA GLU A 308 12.85 -4.55 -9.79
C GLU A 308 12.80 -3.02 -9.90
N LEU A 309 13.80 -2.31 -9.36
CA LEU A 309 13.88 -0.85 -9.48
C LEU A 309 13.96 -0.41 -10.94
N LYS A 310 14.72 -1.12 -11.76
CA LYS A 310 14.80 -0.90 -13.21
C LYS A 310 13.44 -1.07 -13.88
N HIS A 311 12.69 -2.12 -13.54
CA HIS A 311 11.38 -2.38 -14.11
C HIS A 311 10.30 -1.40 -13.63
N ILE A 312 10.32 -0.99 -12.36
CA ILE A 312 9.44 0.05 -11.81
C ILE A 312 9.68 1.36 -12.55
N ARG A 313 10.95 1.77 -12.70
CA ARG A 313 11.33 2.98 -13.44
C ARG A 313 10.89 2.93 -14.90
N ARG A 314 11.09 1.78 -15.57
CA ARG A 314 10.62 1.58 -16.96
C ARG A 314 9.11 1.69 -17.07
N SER A 315 8.36 1.16 -16.09
CA SER A 315 6.90 1.25 -16.07
C SER A 315 6.43 2.70 -15.94
N ALA A 316 7.05 3.49 -15.07
CA ALA A 316 6.77 4.91 -14.93
C ALA A 316 6.92 5.66 -16.28
N ILE A 317 8.04 5.42 -16.97
CA ILE A 317 8.32 6.00 -18.30
C ILE A 317 7.29 5.52 -19.33
N GLY A 318 7.02 4.22 -19.37
CA GLY A 318 6.08 3.62 -20.32
C GLY A 318 4.65 4.17 -20.18
N ILE A 319 4.18 4.36 -18.95
CA ILE A 319 2.86 4.96 -18.66
C ILE A 319 2.82 6.43 -19.13
N SER A 320 3.90 7.19 -18.95
CA SER A 320 3.98 8.59 -19.41
C SER A 320 3.94 8.68 -20.95
N VAL A 321 4.69 7.81 -21.63
CA VAL A 321 4.68 7.69 -23.10
C VAL A 321 3.29 7.28 -23.60
N SER A 322 2.69 6.27 -22.99
CA SER A 322 1.34 5.82 -23.34
C SER A 322 0.29 6.91 -23.13
N SER A 323 0.42 7.70 -22.06
CA SER A 323 -0.46 8.85 -21.82
C SER A 323 -0.39 9.87 -22.97
N SER A 324 0.81 10.10 -23.51
CA SER A 324 0.99 10.98 -24.68
C SER A 324 0.41 10.38 -25.97
N MET A 325 0.50 9.06 -26.14
CA MET A 325 -0.14 8.36 -27.26
C MET A 325 -1.66 8.47 -27.20
N LEU A 326 -2.26 8.18 -26.04
CA LEU A 326 -3.70 8.29 -25.83
C LEU A 326 -4.18 9.73 -26.05
N GLU A 327 -3.43 10.72 -25.59
CA GLU A 327 -3.77 12.13 -25.81
C GLU A 327 -3.90 12.47 -27.31
N LYS A 328 -2.97 11.97 -28.13
CA LYS A 328 -3.02 12.15 -29.58
C LYS A 328 -4.27 11.51 -30.19
N PHE A 329 -4.57 10.26 -29.82
CA PHE A 329 -5.76 9.57 -30.32
C PHE A 329 -7.06 10.23 -29.85
N ALA A 330 -7.14 10.63 -28.58
CA ALA A 330 -8.30 11.35 -28.06
C ALA A 330 -8.51 12.68 -28.80
N ASN A 331 -7.45 13.48 -28.99
CA ASN A 331 -7.57 14.72 -29.76
C ASN A 331 -8.08 14.45 -31.18
N ASN A 332 -7.58 13.43 -31.87
CA ASN A 332 -8.06 13.09 -33.21
C ASN A 332 -9.56 12.70 -33.20
N LYS A 333 -9.99 11.87 -32.25
CA LYS A 333 -11.39 11.44 -32.13
C LYS A 333 -12.34 12.60 -31.89
N PHE A 334 -12.06 13.42 -30.88
CA PHE A 334 -12.94 14.53 -30.49
C PHE A 334 -12.83 15.75 -31.42
N THR A 335 -11.87 15.78 -32.36
CA THR A 335 -11.80 16.80 -33.43
C THR A 335 -12.28 16.28 -34.79
N GLY A 336 -12.82 15.05 -34.86
CA GLY A 336 -13.32 14.45 -36.10
C GLY A 336 -12.24 14.04 -37.10
N LYS A 337 -10.97 13.94 -36.65
CA LYS A 337 -9.81 13.53 -37.46
C LYS A 337 -9.43 12.06 -37.27
N GLU A 338 -10.21 11.29 -36.50
CA GLU A 338 -9.99 9.86 -36.32
C GLU A 338 -10.44 9.09 -37.56
N THR A 339 -9.48 8.42 -38.21
CA THR A 339 -9.75 7.54 -39.35
C THR A 339 -10.00 6.11 -38.91
N THR A 340 -9.22 5.61 -37.95
CA THR A 340 -9.33 4.27 -37.39
C THR A 340 -9.04 4.29 -35.89
N PRO A 341 -9.85 3.61 -35.06
CA PRO A 341 -9.59 3.52 -33.63
C PRO A 341 -8.28 2.78 -33.35
N PRO A 342 -7.55 3.14 -32.27
CA PRO A 342 -6.34 2.45 -31.89
C PRO A 342 -6.64 1.05 -31.37
N THR A 343 -5.74 0.11 -31.64
CA THR A 343 -5.71 -1.17 -30.94
C THR A 343 -5.16 -0.95 -29.54
N VAL A 344 -5.93 -1.38 -28.52
CA VAL A 344 -5.55 -1.34 -27.12
C VAL A 344 -4.97 -2.68 -26.71
N SER A 345 -3.76 -2.69 -26.14
CA SER A 345 -3.13 -3.91 -25.62
C SER A 345 -2.29 -3.63 -24.39
N ILE A 346 -2.04 -4.67 -23.59
CA ILE A 346 -1.23 -4.59 -22.39
C ILE A 346 0.19 -5.06 -22.73
N GLU A 347 1.18 -4.17 -22.56
CA GLU A 347 2.59 -4.50 -22.73
C GLU A 347 3.23 -4.81 -21.38
N ARG A 348 3.71 -6.05 -21.24
CA ARG A 348 4.33 -6.56 -20.00
C ARG A 348 5.85 -6.69 -20.11
N LYS A 349 6.35 -6.97 -21.31
CA LYS A 349 7.77 -7.24 -21.54
C LYS A 349 8.59 -6.01 -21.15
N SER A 350 9.61 -6.21 -20.32
CA SER A 350 10.50 -5.15 -19.82
C SER A 350 9.90 -4.18 -18.78
N TYR A 351 8.64 -4.36 -18.40
CA TYR A 351 7.95 -3.58 -17.37
C TYR A 351 7.79 -4.40 -16.09
N HIS A 352 7.44 -3.72 -15.00
CA HIS A 352 7.18 -4.37 -13.72
C HIS A 352 5.84 -5.12 -13.82
N TRP A 353 5.84 -6.40 -13.44
CA TRP A 353 4.68 -7.28 -13.36
C TRP A 353 3.40 -6.68 -12.75
N PHE A 354 3.51 -5.84 -11.71
CA PHE A 354 2.34 -5.16 -11.10
C PHE A 354 1.87 -3.92 -11.86
N PHE A 355 2.71 -3.35 -12.72
CA PHE A 355 2.45 -2.09 -13.44
C PHE A 355 2.66 -2.27 -14.94
N PRO A 356 1.96 -3.22 -15.58
CA PRO A 356 2.05 -3.35 -17.02
C PRO A 356 1.52 -2.09 -17.72
N VAL A 357 2.03 -1.80 -18.91
CA VAL A 357 1.70 -0.56 -19.62
C VAL A 357 0.54 -0.82 -20.56
N LEU A 358 -0.57 -0.11 -20.36
CA LEU A 358 -1.64 -0.04 -21.37
C LEU A 358 -1.11 0.73 -22.58
N THR A 359 -1.13 0.16 -23.78
CA THR A 359 -0.58 0.80 -25.01
C THR A 359 -1.64 1.00 -26.07
N PHE A 360 -1.47 2.06 -26.87
CA PHE A 360 -2.38 2.45 -27.94
C PHE A 360 -1.61 2.50 -29.25
N ARG A 361 -1.92 1.61 -30.18
CA ARG A 361 -1.24 1.52 -31.48
C ARG A 361 -2.23 1.80 -32.60
N ALA A 362 -1.77 2.46 -33.67
CA ALA A 362 -2.59 2.59 -34.87
C ALA A 362 -2.95 1.19 -35.38
N ALA A 363 -4.20 1.01 -35.81
CA ALA A 363 -4.63 -0.26 -36.40
C ALA A 363 -3.73 -0.57 -37.61
N PRO A 364 -3.29 -1.84 -37.80
CA PRO A 364 -2.58 -2.20 -39.01
C PRO A 364 -3.47 -1.87 -40.20
N ALA A 365 -2.91 -1.21 -41.21
CA ALA A 365 -3.61 -1.00 -42.47
C ALA A 365 -4.08 -2.38 -42.96
N LYS A 366 -5.39 -2.53 -43.21
CA LYS A 366 -5.91 -3.74 -43.86
C LYS A 366 -5.15 -3.88 -45.17
N LYS A 367 -4.31 -4.92 -45.27
CA LYS A 367 -3.64 -5.29 -46.52
C LYS A 367 -4.66 -5.78 -47.52
#